data_AF-A0A7Z9ZPM5-F1
#
_entry.id   AF-A0A7Z9ZPM5-F1
#
_cell.length_a   1.000
_cell.length_b   1.000
_cell.length_c   1.000
_cell.angle_alpha   90.00
_cell.angle_beta   90.00
_cell.angle_gamma   90.00
#
_symmetry.space_group_name_H-M   'P 1'
#
loop_
_entity.id
_entity.type
_entity.pdbx_description
1 polymer ?
#
loop_
_entity_poly.entity_id
_entity_poly.type
_entity_poly.pdbx_seq_one_letter_code
_entity_poly.pdbx_strand_id
1 'polypeptide(L)'
;SDSDARAKLDISADAVLVPICAKTECDLIDFDEEETAEMMEAMGMKESGLDALIRSAFTLLKLESYFTAGVQEVRAWTIKKGSTAPQAAGVIHTDFAKKFIKGEVCSVDDFVKYNGWAGVKENGALRLEGKEAIIHDGDVCMWKIGG
;
A
#
# COMPACT_ATOMS: atom_id res chain seq x y z
N SER A 1 1.72 27.19 -12.88
CA SER A 1 0.82 26.46 -11.96
C SER A 1 0.18 25.29 -12.70
N ASP A 2 -0.37 24.31 -11.98
CA ASP A 2 -1.08 23.17 -12.58
C ASP A 2 -2.22 23.58 -13.52
N SER A 3 -2.88 24.71 -13.23
CA SER A 3 -3.94 25.28 -14.08
C SER A 3 -3.44 25.64 -15.49
N ASP A 4 -2.23 26.18 -15.60
CA ASP A 4 -1.65 26.61 -16.87
C ASP A 4 -1.16 25.41 -17.69
N ALA A 5 -0.65 24.37 -17.03
CA ALA A 5 -0.21 23.14 -17.68
C ALA A 5 -1.41 22.38 -18.27
N ARG A 6 -2.50 22.25 -17.51
CA ARG A 6 -3.73 21.59 -17.98
C ARG A 6 -4.35 22.29 -19.18
N ALA A 7 -4.43 23.62 -19.15
CA ALA A 7 -4.96 24.42 -20.26
C ALA A 7 -4.10 24.31 -21.52
N LYS A 8 -2.77 24.23 -21.39
CA LYS A 8 -1.84 24.11 -22.52
C LYS A 8 -1.81 22.72 -23.16
N LEU A 9 -2.07 21.67 -22.37
CA LEU A 9 -1.94 20.28 -22.81
C LEU A 9 -3.28 19.61 -23.11
N ASP A 10 -4.40 20.36 -23.06
CA ASP A 10 -5.76 19.86 -23.29
C ASP A 10 -6.11 18.63 -22.42
N ILE A 11 -5.69 18.68 -21.15
CA ILE A 11 -5.88 17.59 -20.21
C ILE A 11 -7.22 17.79 -19.48
N SER A 12 -8.07 16.76 -19.54
CA SER A 12 -9.36 16.77 -18.85
C SER A 12 -9.23 17.01 -17.34
N ALA A 13 -10.21 17.68 -16.75
CA ALA A 13 -10.19 18.07 -15.33
C ALA A 13 -10.17 16.87 -14.37
N ASP A 14 -10.73 15.73 -14.78
CA ASP A 14 -10.77 14.47 -14.05
C ASP A 14 -9.50 13.61 -14.19
N ALA A 15 -8.60 13.96 -15.11
CA ALA A 15 -7.33 13.26 -15.26
C ALA A 15 -6.35 13.63 -14.15
N VAL A 16 -5.63 12.64 -13.64
CA VAL A 16 -4.53 12.83 -12.68
C VAL A 16 -3.31 13.37 -13.44
N LEU A 17 -2.75 14.49 -12.97
CA LEU A 17 -1.54 15.10 -13.53
C LEU A 17 -0.39 14.87 -12.55
N VAL A 18 0.68 14.24 -13.01
CA VAL A 18 1.91 14.02 -12.22
C VAL A 18 3.08 14.65 -12.97
N PRO A 19 3.62 15.79 -12.50
CA PRO A 19 4.82 16.38 -13.10
C PRO A 19 6.05 15.55 -12.73
N ILE A 20 6.87 15.20 -13.72
CA ILE A 20 8.09 14.42 -13.53
C ILE A 20 9.22 15.00 -14.38
N CYS A 21 10.43 15.05 -13.82
CA CYS A 21 11.64 15.44 -14.55
C CYS A 21 12.52 14.21 -14.74
N ALA A 22 12.47 13.60 -15.93
CA ALA A 22 13.19 12.36 -16.20
C ALA A 22 14.69 12.45 -15.88
N LYS A 23 15.33 13.60 -16.10
CA LYS A 23 16.74 13.80 -15.74
C LYS A 23 16.96 13.74 -14.24
N THR A 24 16.16 14.46 -13.46
CA THR A 24 16.23 14.44 -12.00
C THR A 24 16.01 13.03 -11.46
N GLU A 25 15.02 12.30 -11.98
CA GLU A 25 14.78 10.91 -11.55
C GLU A 25 15.97 9.98 -11.86
N CYS A 26 16.63 10.16 -13.01
CA CYS A 26 17.84 9.40 -13.33
C CYS A 26 19.00 9.73 -12.39
N ASP A 27 19.21 11.01 -12.08
CA ASP A 27 20.28 11.44 -11.17
C ASP A 27 20.06 10.84 -9.76
N LEU A 28 18.80 10.75 -9.30
CA LEU A 28 18.45 10.16 -7.99
C LEU A 28 18.67 8.63 -7.92
N ILE A 29 18.70 7.90 -9.04
CA ILE A 29 18.90 6.44 -9.03
C ILE A 29 20.32 6.06 -8.59
N ASP A 30 21.30 6.90 -8.91
CA ASP A 30 22.71 6.64 -8.63
C ASP A 30 23.14 7.11 -7.22
N PHE A 31 22.25 7.80 -6.51
CA PHE A 31 22.50 8.34 -5.17
C PHE A 31 22.11 7.34 -4.07
N ASP A 32 22.79 7.44 -2.93
CA ASP A 32 22.33 6.75 -1.72
C ASP A 32 21.15 7.46 -1.06
N GLU A 33 20.64 6.90 0.04
CA GLU A 33 19.49 7.45 0.76
C GLU A 33 19.75 8.86 1.34
N GLU A 34 20.98 9.14 1.78
CA GLU A 34 21.36 10.42 2.39
C GLU A 34 21.49 11.49 1.30
N GLU A 35 22.22 11.18 0.22
CA GLU A 35 22.38 12.05 -0.95
C GLU A 35 21.03 12.37 -1.61
N THR A 36 20.15 11.37 -1.72
CA THR A 36 18.79 11.54 -2.24
C THR A 36 17.98 12.50 -1.37
N ALA A 37 18.05 12.34 -0.04
CA ALA A 37 17.32 13.20 0.89
C ALA A 37 17.81 14.66 0.84
N GLU A 38 19.13 14.88 0.84
CA GLU A 38 19.72 16.22 0.74
C GLU A 38 19.34 16.92 -0.57
N MET A 39 19.40 16.20 -1.70
CA MET A 39 19.04 16.73 -3.01
C MET A 39 17.54 17.09 -3.07
N MET A 40 16.66 16.20 -2.58
CA MET A 40 15.22 16.48 -2.52
C MET A 40 14.91 17.70 -1.64
N GLU A 41 15.56 17.84 -0.48
CA GLU A 41 15.40 19.01 0.38
C GLU A 41 15.86 20.29 -0.31
N ALA A 42 17.02 20.27 -0.98
CA ALA A 42 17.54 21.41 -1.74
C ALA A 42 16.60 21.85 -2.89
N MET A 43 15.89 20.90 -3.51
CA MET A 43 14.89 21.16 -4.54
C MET A 43 13.50 21.50 -3.99
N GLY A 44 13.29 21.42 -2.68
CA GLY A 44 11.98 21.61 -2.03
C GLY A 44 10.98 20.50 -2.35
N MET A 45 11.45 19.32 -2.73
CA MET A 45 10.65 18.14 -3.03
C MET A 45 10.47 17.31 -1.76
N LYS A 46 9.24 16.87 -1.50
CA LYS A 46 8.94 15.96 -0.37
C LYS A 46 9.04 14.48 -0.74
N GLU A 47 9.06 14.21 -2.03
CA GLU A 47 9.04 12.87 -2.63
C GLU A 47 9.51 12.97 -4.08
N SER A 48 10.00 11.86 -4.64
CA SER A 48 10.38 11.78 -6.04
C SER A 48 9.15 11.83 -6.95
N GLY A 49 9.32 12.30 -8.19
CA GLY A 49 8.26 12.28 -9.19
C GLY A 49 7.88 10.85 -9.60
N LEU A 50 8.84 9.92 -9.53
CA LEU A 50 8.59 8.49 -9.77
C LEU A 50 7.72 7.86 -8.68
N ASP A 51 7.94 8.18 -7.39
CA ASP A 51 7.08 7.72 -6.30
C ASP A 51 5.66 8.33 -6.37
N ALA A 52 5.56 9.59 -6.77
CA ALA A 52 4.28 10.23 -7.05
C ALA A 52 3.54 9.54 -8.21
N LEU A 53 4.25 9.15 -9.27
CA LEU A 53 3.70 8.41 -10.39
C LEU A 53 3.22 7.02 -9.96
N ILE A 54 4.02 6.27 -9.20
CA ILE A 54 3.66 4.94 -8.71
C ILE A 54 2.36 4.99 -7.88
N ARG A 55 2.28 5.90 -6.89
CA ARG A 55 1.08 6.02 -6.04
C ARG A 55 -0.15 6.48 -6.84
N SER A 56 0.04 7.38 -7.80
CA SER A 56 -1.04 7.82 -8.70
C SER A 56 -1.56 6.67 -9.56
N ALA A 57 -0.66 5.85 -10.11
CA ALA A 57 -1.02 4.67 -10.88
C ALA A 57 -1.76 3.63 -10.03
N PHE A 58 -1.30 3.38 -8.80
CA PHE A 58 -1.98 2.50 -7.84
C PHE A 58 -3.42 2.94 -7.57
N THR A 59 -3.59 4.23 -7.30
CA THR A 59 -4.90 4.85 -7.07
C THR A 59 -5.80 4.75 -8.30
N LEU A 60 -5.26 5.05 -9.48
CA LEU A 60 -5.99 4.98 -10.75
C LEU A 60 -6.46 3.55 -11.06
N LEU A 61 -5.61 2.55 -10.79
CA LEU A 61 -5.92 1.13 -10.96
C LEU A 61 -6.81 0.57 -9.84
N LYS A 62 -7.17 1.39 -8.85
CA LYS A 62 -7.96 1.01 -7.67
C LYS A 62 -7.33 -0.17 -6.92
N LEU A 63 -6.01 -0.11 -6.75
CA LEU A 63 -5.24 -1.08 -6.00
C LEU A 63 -5.04 -0.59 -4.57
N GLU A 64 -5.02 -1.53 -3.64
CA GLU A 64 -4.77 -1.31 -2.21
C GLU A 64 -3.72 -2.32 -1.75
N SER A 65 -2.97 -2.00 -0.70
CA SER A 65 -1.96 -2.87 -0.11
C SER A 65 -2.38 -3.32 1.28
N TYR A 66 -2.34 -4.61 1.53
CA TYR A 66 -2.42 -5.16 2.88
C TYR A 66 -1.11 -5.86 3.23
N PHE A 67 -0.88 -6.09 4.52
CA PHE A 67 0.37 -6.64 5.01
C PHE A 67 0.15 -8.02 5.64
N THR A 68 1.14 -8.89 5.52
CA THR A 68 1.31 -10.05 6.40
C THR A 68 2.51 -9.81 7.28
N ALA A 69 2.35 -9.98 8.59
CA ALA A 69 3.44 -9.85 9.55
C ALA A 69 3.57 -11.16 10.35
N GLY A 70 4.57 -11.97 9.99
CA GLY A 70 4.98 -13.17 10.70
C GLY A 70 6.30 -12.98 11.44
N VAL A 71 6.76 -14.02 12.13
CA VAL A 71 8.05 -14.00 12.84
C VAL A 71 9.22 -13.89 11.85
N GLN A 72 9.08 -14.49 10.65
CA GLN A 72 10.16 -14.57 9.66
C GLN A 72 10.07 -13.52 8.55
N GLU A 73 8.87 -13.07 8.21
CA GLU A 73 8.68 -12.15 7.09
C GLU A 73 7.58 -11.12 7.37
N VAL A 74 7.82 -9.90 6.89
CA VAL A 74 6.82 -8.87 6.71
C VAL A 74 6.72 -8.59 5.21
N ARG A 75 5.51 -8.63 4.66
CA ARG A 75 5.30 -8.46 3.22
C ARG A 75 4.03 -7.68 2.93
N ALA A 76 4.13 -6.76 1.97
CA ALA A 76 2.99 -6.09 1.37
C ALA A 76 2.43 -6.92 0.20
N TRP A 77 1.11 -6.96 0.09
CA TRP A 77 0.37 -7.69 -0.93
C TRP A 77 -0.63 -6.75 -1.60
N THR A 78 -0.52 -6.67 -2.93
CA THR A 78 -1.40 -5.83 -3.76
C THR A 78 -2.71 -6.54 -4.05
N ILE A 79 -3.83 -5.90 -3.72
CA ILE A 79 -5.19 -6.36 -3.99
C ILE A 79 -5.97 -5.27 -4.73
N LYS A 80 -7.11 -5.64 -5.31
CA LYS A 80 -8.07 -4.64 -5.81
C LYS A 80 -8.89 -4.10 -4.64
N LYS A 81 -9.21 -2.82 -4.66
CA LYS A 81 -10.14 -2.21 -3.71
C LYS A 81 -11.46 -2.98 -3.63
N GLY A 82 -11.90 -3.27 -2.42
CA GLY A 82 -13.10 -4.06 -2.17
C GLY A 82 -12.91 -5.57 -2.30
N SER A 83 -11.65 -6.06 -2.29
CA SER A 83 -11.39 -7.50 -2.26
C SER A 83 -11.83 -8.09 -0.92
N THR A 84 -12.46 -9.27 -0.97
CA THR A 84 -12.84 -10.01 0.23
C THR A 84 -11.64 -10.69 0.88
N ALA A 85 -11.73 -11.08 2.16
CA ALA A 85 -10.66 -11.77 2.87
C ALA A 85 -10.16 -13.05 2.15
N PRO A 86 -11.02 -13.93 1.59
CA PRO A 86 -10.56 -15.07 0.79
C PRO A 86 -9.86 -14.65 -0.51
N GLN A 87 -10.31 -13.58 -1.17
CA GLN A 87 -9.66 -13.06 -2.38
C GLN A 87 -8.26 -12.53 -2.06
N ALA A 88 -8.12 -11.77 -0.98
CA ALA A 88 -6.84 -11.27 -0.48
C ALA A 88 -5.90 -12.42 -0.13
N ALA A 89 -6.36 -13.41 0.64
CA ALA A 89 -5.58 -14.61 0.96
C ALA A 89 -5.15 -15.39 -0.29
N GLY A 90 -6.00 -15.42 -1.33
CA GLY A 90 -5.73 -16.04 -2.62
C GLY A 90 -4.56 -15.44 -3.40
N VAL A 91 -4.23 -14.16 -3.17
CA VAL A 91 -3.06 -13.49 -3.78
C VAL A 91 -1.75 -14.09 -3.26
N ILE A 92 -1.73 -14.57 -2.02
CA ILE A 92 -0.59 -15.29 -1.45
C ILE A 92 -0.44 -16.66 -2.12
N HIS A 93 -1.54 -17.41 -2.16
CA HIS A 93 -1.59 -18.72 -2.81
C HIS A 93 -3.03 -19.09 -3.15
N THR A 94 -3.26 -19.63 -4.34
CA THR A 94 -4.62 -19.92 -4.83
C THR A 94 -5.43 -20.88 -3.94
N ASP A 95 -4.76 -21.80 -3.24
CA ASP A 95 -5.42 -22.70 -2.27
C ASP A 95 -5.95 -21.99 -1.02
N PHE A 96 -5.36 -20.86 -0.63
CA PHE A 96 -5.79 -20.13 0.57
C PHE A 96 -7.22 -19.62 0.41
N ALA A 97 -7.58 -19.15 -0.79
CA ALA A 97 -8.95 -18.73 -1.08
C ALA A 97 -9.96 -19.87 -0.90
N LYS A 98 -9.63 -21.08 -1.38
CA LYS A 98 -10.52 -22.26 -1.31
C LYS A 98 -10.65 -22.79 0.11
N LYS A 99 -9.54 -22.85 0.83
CA LYS A 99 -9.44 -23.42 2.17
C LYS A 99 -9.58 -22.35 3.27
N PHE A 100 -9.98 -21.13 2.93
CA PHE A 100 -10.13 -20.04 3.90
C PHE A 100 -11.12 -20.39 5.01
N ILE A 101 -10.68 -20.23 6.26
CA ILE A 101 -11.53 -20.36 7.45
C ILE A 101 -11.89 -18.99 7.99
N LYS A 102 -10.87 -18.18 8.34
CA LYS A 102 -11.01 -16.85 8.93
C LYS A 102 -9.73 -16.02 8.78
N GLY A 103 -9.85 -14.70 8.90
CA GLY A 103 -8.73 -13.78 9.04
C GLY A 103 -8.62 -13.21 10.44
N GLU A 104 -7.39 -13.12 10.96
CA GLU A 104 -7.03 -12.24 12.07
C GLU A 104 -6.53 -10.94 11.45
N VAL A 105 -7.24 -9.84 11.66
CA VAL A 105 -6.99 -8.56 10.96
C VAL A 105 -6.93 -7.41 11.97
N CYS A 106 -6.01 -6.47 11.75
CA CYS A 106 -5.94 -5.20 12.47
C CYS A 106 -5.37 -4.12 11.55
N SER A 107 -5.49 -2.84 11.91
CA SER A 107 -4.82 -1.78 11.15
C SER A 107 -3.31 -1.80 11.41
N VAL A 108 -2.51 -1.34 10.45
CA VAL A 108 -1.06 -1.15 10.66
C VAL A 108 -0.78 -0.20 11.83
N ASP A 109 -1.60 0.84 12.00
CA ASP A 109 -1.48 1.80 13.11
C ASP A 109 -1.64 1.11 14.47
N ASP A 110 -2.65 0.26 14.62
CA ASP A 110 -2.86 -0.52 15.85
C ASP A 110 -1.75 -1.57 16.02
N PHE A 111 -1.31 -2.21 14.94
CA PHE A 111 -0.24 -3.20 14.98
C PHE A 111 1.07 -2.59 15.50
N VAL A 112 1.44 -1.39 15.03
CA VAL A 112 2.62 -0.66 15.49
C VAL A 112 2.40 -0.15 16.92
N LYS A 113 1.26 0.49 17.20
CA LYS A 113 0.94 1.07 18.52
C LYS A 113 0.96 0.03 19.64
N TYR A 114 0.49 -1.18 19.37
CA TYR A 114 0.39 -2.26 20.35
C TYR A 114 1.49 -3.31 20.22
N ASN A 115 2.60 -3.01 19.53
CA ASN A 115 3.78 -3.87 19.41
C ASN A 115 3.44 -5.31 18.93
N GLY A 116 2.57 -5.40 17.92
CA GLY A 116 2.24 -6.63 17.22
C GLY A 116 1.04 -7.41 17.77
N TRP A 117 0.90 -8.66 17.30
CA TRP A 117 -0.33 -9.46 17.48
C TRP A 117 -0.78 -9.65 18.93
N ALA A 118 0.16 -9.83 19.85
CA ALA A 118 -0.17 -10.03 21.26
C ALA A 118 -0.83 -8.77 21.86
N GLY A 119 -0.21 -7.60 21.69
CA GLY A 119 -0.77 -6.37 22.22
C GLY A 119 -2.03 -5.94 21.48
N VAL A 120 -2.13 -6.15 20.16
CA VAL A 120 -3.37 -5.89 19.41
C VAL A 120 -4.54 -6.71 19.97
N LYS A 121 -4.30 -7.98 20.30
CA LYS A 121 -5.32 -8.85 20.91
C LYS A 121 -5.70 -8.40 22.33
N GLU A 122 -4.71 -8.09 23.17
CA GLU A 122 -4.93 -7.65 24.56
C GLU A 122 -5.68 -6.32 24.65
N ASN A 123 -5.47 -5.44 23.66
CA ASN A 123 -6.12 -4.13 23.59
C ASN A 123 -7.45 -4.15 22.81
N GLY A 124 -7.92 -5.33 22.37
CA GLY A 124 -9.20 -5.47 21.66
C GLY A 124 -9.23 -4.88 20.25
N ALA A 125 -8.07 -4.57 19.66
CA ALA A 125 -7.95 -4.07 18.29
C ALA A 125 -7.95 -5.19 17.23
N LEU A 126 -7.84 -6.46 17.66
CA LEU A 126 -7.89 -7.61 16.77
C LEU A 126 -9.31 -7.90 16.30
N ARG A 127 -9.52 -7.92 14.98
CA ARG A 127 -10.77 -8.34 14.34
C ARG A 127 -10.65 -9.77 13.84
N LEU A 128 -11.72 -10.55 14.02
CA LEU A 128 -11.86 -11.88 13.45
C LEU A 128 -12.82 -11.79 12.26
N GLU A 129 -12.25 -11.84 11.07
CA GLU A 129 -12.96 -11.55 9.83
C GLU A 129 -13.36 -12.84 9.10
N GLY A 130 -14.61 -12.85 8.62
CA GLY A 130 -15.20 -13.94 7.86
C GLY A 130 -14.98 -13.82 6.35
N LYS A 131 -15.66 -14.66 5.56
CA LYS A 131 -15.50 -14.71 4.10
C LYS A 131 -15.97 -13.45 3.36
N GLU A 132 -16.97 -12.76 3.92
CA GLU A 132 -17.56 -11.55 3.32
C GLU A 132 -16.83 -10.26 3.73
N ALA A 133 -15.85 -10.35 4.64
CA ALA A 133 -15.13 -9.19 5.12
C ALA A 133 -14.30 -8.56 4.00
N ILE A 134 -14.38 -7.24 3.88
CA ILE A 134 -13.59 -6.46 2.94
C ILE A 134 -12.28 -6.08 3.61
N ILE A 135 -11.18 -6.32 2.91
CA ILE A 135 -9.84 -5.90 3.36
C ILE A 135 -9.59 -4.49 2.86
N HIS A 136 -9.03 -3.67 3.75
CA HIS A 136 -8.73 -2.28 3.48
C HIS A 136 -7.23 -2.06 3.32
N ASP A 137 -6.89 -0.96 2.65
CA ASP A 137 -5.51 -0.48 2.58
C ASP A 137 -4.94 -0.32 4.00
N GLY A 138 -3.74 -0.84 4.23
CA GLY A 138 -3.08 -0.79 5.54
C GLY A 138 -3.52 -1.86 6.55
N ASP A 139 -4.43 -2.77 6.21
CA ASP A 139 -4.73 -3.90 7.09
C ASP A 139 -3.52 -4.85 7.21
N VAL A 140 -3.21 -5.28 8.44
CA VAL A 140 -2.28 -6.36 8.75
C VAL A 140 -3.10 -7.62 9.00
N CYS A 141 -2.85 -8.65 8.19
CA CYS A 141 -3.67 -9.85 8.09
C CYS A 141 -2.87 -11.12 8.40
N MET A 142 -3.52 -12.04 9.10
CA MET A 142 -3.04 -13.41 9.33
C MET A 142 -4.17 -14.38 8.97
N TRP A 143 -3.98 -15.17 7.91
CA TRP A 143 -5.02 -16.07 7.39
C TRP A 143 -4.97 -17.44 8.07
N LYS A 144 -6.13 -17.92 8.54
CA LYS A 144 -6.30 -19.30 8.98
C LYS A 144 -6.90 -20.11 7.84
N ILE A 145 -6.17 -21.13 7.41
CA ILE A 145 -6.50 -21.99 6.28
C ILE A 145 -6.75 -23.41 6.79
N GLY A 146 -7.76 -24.09 6.25
CA GLY A 146 -8.07 -25.49 6.55
C GLY A 146 -7.08 -26.46 5.91
N GLY A 147 -6.99 -27.66 6.50
CA GLY A 147 -6.22 -28.79 5.97
C GLY A 147 -6.84 -29.36 4.70
#